data_AF-A0A9R1JZE9-F1
#
_entry.id   AF-A0A9R1JZE9-F1
#
_cell.length_a   1.000
_cell.length_b   1.000
_cell.length_c   1.000
_cell.angle_alpha   90.00
_cell.angle_beta   90.00
_cell.angle_gamma   90.00
#
_symmetry.space_group_name_H-M   'P 1'
#
loop_
_entity.id
_entity.type
_entity.pdbx_description
1 polymer ?
#
loop_
_entity_poly.entity_id
_entity_poly.type
_entity_poly.pdbx_seq_one_letter_code
_entity_poly.pdbx_strand_id
1 'polypeptide(L)'
;VHFLGAWVPVSQLAEHEVAAYSKLEEDRASKALDVLIDICASQRVHARKVIVSGDDAARGLVQLVDDNAIAELVMGAAADRGYTRKLRAPKSKKAVTVQRKANPSCRIWFVCKGNLICT
;
A
#
# COMPACT_ATOMS: atom_id res chain seq x y z
N VAL A 1 21.68 6.13 -10.64
CA VAL A 1 23.06 5.95 -10.14
C VAL A 1 23.05 5.02 -8.93
N HIS A 2 23.89 3.97 -8.93
CA HIS A 2 24.04 3.07 -7.78
C HIS A 2 24.72 3.84 -6.64
N PHE A 3 23.95 4.28 -5.65
CA PHE A 3 24.47 4.79 -4.40
C PHE A 3 23.90 3.98 -3.23
N LEU A 4 24.81 3.39 -2.48
CA LEU A 4 24.57 2.74 -1.20
C LEU A 4 23.89 3.72 -0.24
N GLY A 5 22.59 3.53 0.02
CA GLY A 5 21.92 3.89 1.28
C GLY A 5 21.90 5.35 1.74
N ALA A 6 22.38 6.32 0.94
CA ALA A 6 22.33 7.73 1.29
C ALA A 6 20.97 8.33 0.93
N TRP A 7 20.29 8.96 1.89
CA TRP A 7 19.07 9.72 1.64
C TRP A 7 19.44 11.06 1.01
N VAL A 8 19.00 11.29 -0.23
CA VAL A 8 19.19 12.54 -0.96
C VAL A 8 17.81 13.19 -1.15
N PRO A 9 17.61 14.46 -0.74
CA PRO A 9 16.39 15.19 -1.05
C PRO A 9 16.14 15.25 -2.55
N VAL A 10 14.89 15.06 -2.98
CA VAL A 10 14.49 15.16 -4.40
C VAL A 10 14.86 16.52 -5.00
N SER A 11 14.83 17.59 -4.20
CA SER A 11 15.22 18.94 -4.62
C SER A 11 16.70 19.10 -4.99
N GLN A 12 17.55 18.13 -4.66
CA GLN A 12 18.98 18.11 -4.98
C GLN A 12 19.31 17.26 -6.21
N LEU A 13 18.31 16.62 -6.83
CA LEU A 13 18.48 15.77 -8.01
C LEU A 13 17.97 16.48 -9.26
N ALA A 14 18.56 16.17 -10.41
CA ALA A 14 18.03 16.65 -11.68
C ALA A 14 16.71 15.93 -12.00
N GLU A 15 15.78 16.61 -12.69
CA GLU A 15 14.44 16.06 -13.00
C GLU A 15 14.51 14.69 -13.70
N HIS A 16 15.46 14.50 -14.62
CA HIS A 16 15.64 13.24 -15.33
C HIS A 16 16.09 12.10 -14.41
N GLU A 17 16.85 12.38 -13.35
CA GLU A 17 17.29 11.39 -12.36
C GLU A 17 16.12 10.99 -11.45
N VAL A 18 15.32 11.97 -11.04
CA VAL A 18 14.09 11.75 -10.27
C VAL A 18 13.12 10.88 -11.07
N ALA A 19 12.86 11.23 -12.34
CA ALA A 19 11.99 10.47 -13.21
C ALA A 19 12.47 9.02 -13.42
N ALA A 20 13.77 8.83 -13.68
CA ALA A 20 14.35 7.50 -13.84
C ALA A 20 14.23 6.66 -12.57
N TYR A 21 14.44 7.26 -11.39
CA TYR A 21 14.30 6.55 -10.11
C TYR A 21 12.84 6.22 -9.78
N SER A 22 11.91 7.16 -9.96
CA SER A 22 10.48 6.92 -9.78
C SER A 22 9.99 5.79 -10.69
N LYS A 23 10.44 5.78 -11.96
CA LYS A 23 10.09 4.71 -12.89
C LYS A 23 10.64 3.35 -12.46
N LEU A 24 11.87 3.32 -11.94
CA LEU A 24 12.47 2.10 -11.41
C LEU A 24 11.68 1.53 -10.22
N GLU A 25 11.25 2.38 -9.29
CA GLU A 25 10.44 1.96 -8.14
C GLU A 25 9.05 1.49 -8.57
N GLU A 26 8.42 2.15 -9.53
CA GLU A 26 7.15 1.72 -10.12
C GLU A 26 7.28 0.36 -10.81
N ASP A 27 8.33 0.15 -11.60
CA ASP A 27 8.57 -1.12 -12.30
C ASP A 27 8.84 -2.28 -11.32
N ARG A 28 9.52 -2.00 -10.21
CA ARG A 28 9.71 -2.97 -9.11
C ARG A 28 8.40 -3.33 -8.44
N ALA A 29 7.58 -2.33 -8.11
CA ALA A 29 6.25 -2.56 -7.55
C ALA A 29 5.35 -3.33 -8.52
N SER A 30 5.37 -2.98 -9.81
CA SER A 30 4.63 -3.68 -10.85
C SER A 30 4.98 -5.16 -10.91
N LYS A 31 6.27 -5.50 -10.96
CA LYS A 31 6.72 -6.90 -11.01
C LYS A 31 6.29 -7.69 -9.78
N ALA A 32 6.32 -7.07 -8.60
CA ALA A 32 5.85 -7.73 -7.37
C ALA A 32 4.33 -7.98 -7.40
N LEU A 33 3.55 -7.04 -7.95
CA LEU A 33 2.10 -7.19 -8.10
C LEU A 33 1.72 -8.19 -9.20
N ASP A 34 2.53 -8.34 -10.25
CA ASP A 34 2.29 -9.33 -11.32
C ASP A 34 2.25 -10.75 -10.76
N VAL A 35 3.10 -11.07 -9.79
CA VAL A 35 3.07 -12.36 -9.06
C VAL A 35 1.71 -12.58 -8.38
N LEU A 36 1.11 -11.53 -7.80
CA LEU A 36 -0.20 -11.63 -7.15
C LEU A 36 -1.33 -11.81 -8.17
N ILE A 37 -1.24 -11.15 -9.33
CA ILE A 37 -2.19 -11.33 -10.43
C ILE A 37 -2.16 -12.77 -10.94
N ASP A 38 -0.97 -13.35 -11.11
CA ASP A 38 -0.81 -14.74 -11.56
C ASP A 38 -1.40 -15.73 -10.54
N ILE A 39 -1.20 -15.48 -9.24
CA ILE A 39 -1.83 -16.27 -8.17
C ILE A 39 -3.36 -16.18 -8.26
N CYS A 40 -3.92 -14.97 -8.41
CA CYS A 40 -5.36 -14.79 -8.58
C CYS A 40 -5.89 -15.52 -9.82
N ALA A 41 -5.20 -15.41 -10.96
CA ALA A 41 -5.57 -16.08 -12.20
C ALA A 41 -5.56 -17.61 -12.05
N SER A 42 -4.55 -18.17 -11.35
CA SER A 42 -4.49 -19.62 -11.06
C SER A 42 -5.68 -20.12 -10.23
N GLN A 43 -6.28 -19.23 -9.43
CA GLN A 43 -7.49 -19.47 -8.61
C GLN A 43 -8.78 -19.11 -9.36
N ARG A 44 -8.71 -18.76 -10.65
CA ARG A 44 -9.83 -18.27 -11.49
C ARG A 44 -10.49 -16.99 -10.94
N VAL A 45 -9.73 -16.17 -10.22
CA VAL A 45 -10.15 -14.87 -9.71
C VAL A 45 -9.73 -13.79 -10.70
N HIS A 46 -10.66 -12.95 -11.13
CA HIS A 46 -10.34 -11.77 -11.92
C HIS A 46 -9.73 -10.69 -11.02
N ALA A 47 -8.49 -10.31 -11.29
CA ALA A 47 -7.76 -9.29 -10.54
C ALA A 47 -7.17 -8.24 -11.48
N ARG A 48 -7.08 -7.01 -10.99
CA ARG A 48 -6.37 -5.92 -11.66
C ARG A 48 -5.38 -5.27 -10.68
N LYS A 49 -4.26 -4.80 -11.19
CA LYS A 49 -3.29 -4.00 -10.42
C LYS A 49 -3.51 -2.52 -10.68
N VAL A 50 -3.32 -1.71 -9.64
CA VAL A 50 -3.35 -0.24 -9.72
C VAL A 50 -2.14 0.27 -8.94
N ILE A 51 -1.37 1.19 -9.53
CA ILE A 51 -0.20 1.80 -8.90
C ILE A 51 -0.41 3.32 -8.91
N VAL A 52 -0.19 3.95 -7.77
CA VAL A 52 -0.25 5.40 -7.61
C VAL A 52 1.01 5.84 -6.88
N SER A 53 1.71 6.81 -7.48
CA SER A 53 2.92 7.41 -6.91
C SER A 53 2.56 8.66 -6.12
N GLY A 54 3.17 8.83 -4.94
CA GLY A 54 3.00 10.02 -4.10
C GLY A 54 3.65 9.87 -2.74
N ASP A 55 3.77 10.99 -2.03
CA ASP A 55 4.55 11.07 -0.79
C ASP A 55 3.79 10.58 0.46
N ASP A 56 2.46 10.49 0.38
CA ASP A 56 1.61 10.01 1.47
C ASP A 56 0.80 8.78 1.02
N ALA A 57 1.33 7.60 1.35
CA ALA A 57 0.68 6.34 1.07
C ALA A 57 -0.71 6.19 1.72
N ALA A 58 -0.95 6.80 2.89
CA ALA A 58 -2.26 6.70 3.54
C ALA A 58 -3.30 7.53 2.79
N ARG A 59 -2.93 8.74 2.36
CA ARG A 59 -3.77 9.56 1.49
C ARG A 59 -4.02 8.87 0.14
N GLY A 60 -2.99 8.29 -0.46
CA GLY A 60 -3.11 7.54 -1.71
C GLY A 60 -4.10 6.37 -1.61
N LEU A 61 -4.06 5.61 -0.51
CA LEU A 61 -5.02 4.52 -0.26
C LEU A 61 -6.46 5.01 -0.13
N VAL A 62 -6.69 6.13 0.57
CA VAL A 62 -8.03 6.72 0.71
C VAL A 62 -8.57 7.14 -0.65
N GLN A 63 -7.76 7.84 -1.46
CA GLN A 63 -8.15 8.26 -2.81
C GLN A 63 -8.46 7.06 -3.71
N LEU A 64 -7.65 6.00 -3.63
CA LEU A 64 -7.87 4.78 -4.40
C LEU A 64 -9.19 4.08 -4.06
N VAL A 65 -9.60 4.11 -2.78
CA VAL A 65 -10.89 3.55 -2.35
C VAL A 65 -12.03 4.32 -3.03
N ASP A 66 -11.97 5.65 -3.02
CA ASP A 66 -12.99 6.51 -3.62
C ASP A 66 -13.03 6.38 -5.15
N ASP A 67 -11.88 6.53 -5.83
CA ASP A 67 -11.78 6.55 -7.29
C ASP A 67 -12.23 5.23 -7.94
N ASN A 68 -12.11 4.13 -7.19
CA ASN A 68 -12.41 2.79 -7.69
C ASN A 68 -13.66 2.17 -7.06
N ALA A 69 -14.40 2.93 -6.25
CA ALA A 69 -15.58 2.47 -5.52
C ALA A 69 -15.35 1.12 -4.80
N ILE A 70 -14.23 1.03 -4.08
CA ILE A 70 -13.84 -0.22 -3.39
C ILE A 70 -14.82 -0.50 -2.25
N ALA A 71 -15.60 -1.58 -2.38
CA ALA A 71 -16.56 -2.00 -1.36
C ALA A 71 -15.88 -2.61 -0.12
N GLU A 72 -14.78 -3.35 -0.32
CA GLU A 72 -14.06 -4.02 0.75
C GLU A 72 -12.54 -3.87 0.57
N LEU A 73 -11.87 -3.40 1.62
CA LEU A 73 -10.42 -3.24 1.66
C LEU A 73 -9.82 -4.16 2.72
N VAL A 74 -8.83 -4.98 2.33
CA VAL A 74 -8.01 -5.74 3.29
C VAL A 74 -6.67 -5.04 3.46
N MET A 75 -6.28 -4.72 4.69
CA MET A 75 -5.00 -4.06 4.96
C MET A 75 -4.31 -4.48 6.26
N GLY A 76 -3.00 -4.29 6.32
CA GLY A 76 -2.20 -4.59 7.51
C GLY A 76 -2.51 -3.65 8.69
N ALA A 77 -2.73 -4.21 9.88
CA ALA A 77 -3.08 -3.45 11.08
C ALA A 77 -1.88 -2.82 11.82
N ALA A 78 -0.71 -3.45 11.76
CA ALA A 78 0.47 -3.08 12.55
C ALA A 78 1.60 -2.52 11.68
N ALA A 79 2.46 -1.68 12.27
CA ALA A 79 3.78 -1.42 11.70
C ALA A 79 4.67 -2.66 11.87
N ASP A 80 5.79 -2.72 11.14
CA ASP A 80 6.73 -3.84 11.24
C ASP A 80 7.10 -4.10 12.70
N ARG A 81 7.00 -5.37 13.12
CA ARG A 81 7.25 -5.86 14.49
C ARG A 81 6.27 -5.37 15.57
N GLY A 82 5.21 -4.62 15.22
CA GLY A 82 4.21 -4.08 16.16
C GLY A 82 3.08 -5.04 16.55
N TYR A 83 3.12 -6.30 16.10
CA TYR A 83 2.10 -7.29 16.45
C TYR A 83 2.24 -7.75 17.90
N THR A 84 1.16 -7.64 18.66
CA THR A 84 0.99 -8.36 19.93
C THR A 84 -0.28 -9.20 19.86
N ARG A 85 -0.34 -10.32 20.58
CA ARG A 85 -1.55 -11.17 20.65
C ARG A 85 -2.80 -10.44 21.19
N LYS A 86 -2.61 -9.23 21.75
CA LYS A 86 -3.65 -8.35 22.29
C LYS A 86 -4.02 -7.21 21.34
N LEU A 87 -3.51 -7.19 20.11
CA LEU A 87 -3.88 -6.17 19.12
C LEU A 87 -5.37 -6.32 18.78
N ARG A 88 -6.17 -5.28 19.05
CA ARG A 88 -7.63 -5.24 18.78
C ARG A 88 -8.05 -4.13 17.82
N ALA A 89 -7.09 -3.28 17.44
CA ALA A 89 -7.31 -2.14 16.57
C ALA A 89 -6.01 -1.86 15.78
N PRO A 90 -6.09 -1.22 14.60
CA PRO A 90 -4.92 -0.80 13.87
C PRO A 90 -4.04 0.14 14.69
N LYS A 91 -2.71 -0.05 14.59
CA LYS A 91 -1.70 0.78 15.25
C LYS A 91 -0.76 1.47 14.27
N SER A 92 -0.64 0.96 13.04
CA SER A 92 0.12 1.64 12.00
C SER A 92 -0.50 3.01 11.73
N LYS A 93 0.32 4.07 11.68
CA LYS A 93 -0.15 5.43 11.32
C LYS A 93 -0.97 5.41 10.03
N LYS A 94 -0.53 4.62 9.03
CA LYS A 94 -1.24 4.47 7.75
C LYS A 94 -2.61 3.81 7.93
N ALA A 95 -2.66 2.71 8.67
CA ALA A 95 -3.89 1.98 8.96
C ALA A 95 -4.91 2.82 9.71
N VAL A 96 -4.46 3.56 10.73
CA VAL A 96 -5.32 4.46 11.50
C VAL A 96 -5.82 5.65 10.66
N THR A 97 -5.00 6.18 9.75
CA THR A 97 -5.44 7.24 8.83
C THR A 97 -6.50 6.72 7.86
N VAL A 98 -6.29 5.55 7.26
CA VAL A 98 -7.25 4.93 6.33
C VAL A 98 -8.55 4.62 7.05
N GLN A 99 -8.51 4.04 8.26
CA GLN A 99 -9.70 3.78 9.08
C GLN A 99 -10.55 5.04 9.31
N ARG A 100 -9.91 6.20 9.49
CA ARG A 100 -10.61 7.46 9.81
C ARG A 100 -11.09 8.24 8.59
N LYS A 101 -10.45 8.04 7.43
CA LYS A 101 -10.64 8.90 6.26
C LYS A 101 -11.18 8.19 5.03
N ALA A 102 -11.13 6.86 4.97
CA ALA A 102 -11.71 6.12 3.86
C ALA A 102 -13.23 6.32 3.83
N ASN A 103 -13.82 6.15 2.65
CA ASN A 103 -15.25 6.23 2.45
C ASN A 103 -16.00 5.31 3.44
N PRO A 104 -17.03 5.79 4.15
CA PRO A 104 -17.84 4.94 5.03
C PRO A 104 -18.53 3.78 4.33
N SER A 105 -18.72 3.84 2.99
CA SER A 105 -19.25 2.72 2.21
C SER A 105 -18.27 1.56 2.06
N CYS A 106 -16.98 1.77 2.33
CA CYS A 106 -15.93 0.76 2.25
C CYS A 106 -15.77 0.06 3.60
N ARG A 107 -15.95 -1.26 3.65
CA ARG A 107 -15.63 -2.07 4.83
C ARG A 107 -14.13 -2.40 4.85
N ILE A 108 -13.45 -2.16 5.97
CA ILE A 108 -12.00 -2.32 6.05
C ILE A 108 -11.60 -3.45 7.00
N TRP A 109 -11.06 -4.53 6.45
CA TRP A 109 -10.57 -5.68 7.21
C TRP A 109 -9.10 -5.47 7.60
N PHE A 110 -8.85 -5.29 8.88
CA PHE A 110 -7.49 -5.15 9.41
C PHE A 110 -6.91 -6.50 9.79
N VAL A 111 -5.83 -6.91 9.11
CA VAL A 111 -5.18 -8.20 9.35
C VAL A 111 -3.76 -8.05 9.88
N CYS A 112 -3.28 -9.02 10.67
CA CYS A 112 -1.89 -9.09 11.09
C CYS A 112 -1.47 -10.53 11.37
N LYS A 113 -0.34 -10.98 10.79
CA LYS A 113 0.18 -12.35 10.91
C LYS A 113 -0.89 -13.42 10.68
N GLY A 114 -1.69 -13.27 9.63
CA GLY A 114 -2.76 -14.21 9.27
C GLY A 114 -4.03 -14.14 10.13
N ASN A 115 -4.11 -13.24 11.11
CA ASN A 115 -5.29 -13.08 11.96
C ASN A 115 -6.07 -11.81 11.58
N LEU A 116 -7.40 -11.89 11.57
CA LEU A 116 -8.27 -10.72 11.56
C LEU A 116 -8.23 -10.03 12.93
N ILE A 117 -7.97 -8.73 12.92
CA ILE A 117 -7.85 -7.89 14.11
C ILE A 117 -9.18 -7.19 14.41
N CYS A 118 -9.71 -6.48 13.41
CA CYS A 118 -11.01 -5.83 13.44
C CYS A 118 -11.48 -5.53 12.01
N THR A 119 -12.75 -5.15 11.90
CA THR A 119 -13.42 -4.66 10.67
C THR A 119 -13.96 -3.28 10.90
#